data_AF-A0AAW2XV29-F1
#
_entry.id   AF-A0AAW2XV29-F1
#
_cell.length_a   1.000
_cell.length_b   1.000
_cell.length_c   1.000
_cell.angle_alpha   90.00
_cell.angle_beta   90.00
_cell.angle_gamma   90.00
#
_symmetry.space_group_name_H-M   'P 1'
#
loop_
_entity.id
_entity.type
_entity.pdbx_description
1 polymer ?
#
loop_
_entity_poly.entity_id
_entity_poly.type
_entity_poly.pdbx_seq_one_letter_code
_entity_poly.pdbx_strand_id
1 'polypeptide(L)'
;MAFILPKGIIREIGKRLRAFLWKGVSNVGYPKVAWSQVCKPVTEGGLGVREIRALNLAMMSRRLWDVVTRNKASLWVQWIYHFRLRDKTVWTVSANTDSWGWRNMIRLRNALLPHVLYHIGDGGTFSL
;
A
#
# COMPACT_ATOMS: atom_id res chain seq x y z
N MET A 1 -6.07 -9.49 -5.58
CA MET A 1 -6.74 -8.65 -4.57
C MET A 1 -5.73 -8.32 -3.47
N ALA A 2 -5.37 -7.06 -3.28
CA ALA A 2 -4.49 -6.65 -2.17
C ALA A 2 -5.34 -5.94 -1.12
N PHE A 3 -5.16 -6.30 0.15
CA PHE A 3 -5.88 -5.71 1.27
C PHE A 3 -4.87 -5.17 2.26
N ILE A 4 -5.24 -4.11 2.99
CA ILE A 4 -4.40 -3.60 4.07
C ILE A 4 -4.30 -4.68 5.14
N LEU A 5 -3.10 -5.22 5.31
CA LEU A 5 -2.83 -6.22 6.33
C LEU A 5 -3.04 -5.61 7.73
N PRO A 6 -3.74 -6.31 8.64
CA PRO A 6 -3.82 -5.90 10.03
C PRO A 6 -2.42 -5.80 10.64
N LYS A 7 -2.22 -4.81 11.53
CA LYS A 7 -0.92 -4.56 12.18
C LYS A 7 -0.36 -5.80 12.87
N GLY A 8 -1.23 -6.66 13.44
CA GLY A 8 -0.85 -7.92 14.07
C GLY A 8 -0.20 -8.89 13.10
N ILE A 9 -0.75 -9.03 11.89
CA ILE A 9 -0.19 -9.91 10.83
C ILE A 9 1.15 -9.37 10.35
N ILE A 10 1.26 -8.06 10.11
CA ILE A 10 2.53 -7.42 9.74
C ILE A 10 3.60 -7.68 10.80
N ARG A 11 3.22 -7.58 12.09
CA ARG A 11 4.13 -7.83 13.21
C ARG A 11 4.57 -9.29 13.26
N GLU A 12 3.65 -10.23 13.04
CA GLU A 12 3.96 -11.66 13.06
C GLU A 12 4.86 -12.06 11.89
N ILE A 13 4.60 -11.57 10.67
CA ILE A 13 5.49 -11.76 9.53
C ILE A 13 6.87 -11.18 9.82
N GLY A 14 6.94 -9.94 10.33
CA GLY A 14 8.21 -9.32 10.70
C GLY A 14 8.96 -10.09 11.80
N LYS A 15 8.24 -10.71 12.75
CA LYS A 15 8.84 -11.59 13.77
C LYS A 15 9.47 -12.82 13.15
N ARG A 16 8.78 -13.47 12.21
CA ARG A 16 9.30 -14.65 11.49
C ARG A 16 10.51 -14.32 10.63
N LEU A 17 10.50 -13.20 9.91
CA LEU A 17 11.65 -12.74 9.12
C LEU A 17 12.86 -12.44 10.00
N ARG A 18 12.66 -11.78 11.14
CA ARG A 18 13.73 -11.54 12.13
C ARG A 18 14.28 -12.83 12.72
N ALA A 19 13.40 -13.77 13.06
CA ALA A 19 13.81 -15.06 13.59
C ALA A 19 14.62 -15.84 12.55
N PHE A 20 14.17 -15.87 11.29
CA PHE A 20 14.92 -16.47 10.20
C PHE A 20 16.31 -15.86 10.06
N LEU A 21 16.42 -14.52 10.06
CA LEU A 21 17.70 -13.84 9.89
C LEU A 21 18.70 -14.07 11.05
N TRP A 22 18.22 -14.01 12.30
CA TRP A 22 19.12 -14.01 13.47
C TRP A 22 19.25 -15.35 14.18
N LYS A 23 18.26 -16.24 14.04
CA LYS A 23 18.23 -17.54 14.70
C LYS A 23 18.44 -18.69 13.71
N GLY A 24 18.12 -18.49 12.43
CA GLY A 24 18.19 -19.53 11.41
C GLY A 24 17.30 -20.72 11.78
N VAL A 25 17.85 -21.93 11.66
CA VAL A 25 17.19 -23.20 12.05
C VAL A 25 17.31 -23.46 13.55
N SER A 26 18.22 -22.77 14.24
CA SER A 26 18.42 -22.90 15.68
C SER A 26 17.43 -22.03 16.45
N ASN A 27 17.09 -22.40 17.69
CA ASN A 27 16.28 -21.54 18.56
C ASN A 27 17.12 -20.48 19.30
N VAL A 28 18.43 -20.44 19.06
CA VAL A 28 19.41 -19.63 19.78
C VAL A 28 19.89 -18.50 18.88
N GLY A 29 19.68 -17.25 19.30
CA GLY A 29 20.12 -16.09 18.53
C GLY A 29 19.40 -14.81 18.99
N TYR A 30 20.17 -13.76 19.21
CA TYR A 30 19.66 -12.43 19.58
C TYR A 30 19.81 -11.47 18.39
N PRO A 31 18.87 -10.54 18.19
CA PRO A 31 19.01 -9.51 17.16
C PRO A 31 20.25 -8.66 17.45
N LYS A 32 21.23 -8.67 16.54
CA LYS A 32 22.43 -7.83 16.66
C LYS A 32 22.22 -6.41 16.13
N VAL A 33 21.26 -6.26 15.21
CA VAL A 33 20.97 -5.00 14.53
C VAL A 33 19.48 -4.74 14.57
N ALA A 34 19.10 -3.48 14.78
CA ALA A 34 17.70 -3.07 14.75
C ALA A 34 17.08 -3.36 13.37
N TRP A 35 15.85 -3.86 13.36
CA TRP A 35 15.17 -4.26 12.12
C TRP A 35 15.02 -3.11 11.11
N SER A 36 14.88 -1.88 11.59
CA SER A 36 14.86 -0.69 10.74
C SER A 36 16.17 -0.48 9.96
N GLN A 37 17.32 -0.81 10.55
CA GLN A 37 18.62 -0.72 9.87
C GLN A 37 18.78 -1.86 8.85
N VAL A 38 18.31 -3.06 9.18
CA VAL A 38 18.26 -4.19 8.23
C VAL A 38 17.45 -3.85 6.98
N CYS A 39 16.34 -3.12 7.17
CA CYS A 39 15.44 -2.75 6.08
C CYS A 39 15.95 -1.61 5.18
N LYS A 40 17.04 -0.94 5.54
CA LYS A 40 17.62 0.12 4.69
C LYS A 40 18.15 -0.45 3.38
N PRO A 41 18.23 0.38 2.32
CA PRO A 41 18.92 0.02 1.08
C PRO A 41 20.36 -0.46 1.34
N VAL A 42 20.86 -1.35 0.47
CA VAL A 42 22.25 -1.84 0.53
C VAL A 42 23.24 -0.67 0.40
N THR A 43 22.90 0.35 -0.39
CA THR A 43 23.67 1.59 -0.53
C THR A 43 23.80 2.39 0.76
N GLU A 44 22.88 2.21 1.71
CA GLU A 44 22.90 2.86 3.04
C GLU A 44 23.43 1.91 4.13
N GLY A 45 24.04 0.78 3.77
CA GLY A 45 24.59 -0.19 4.71
C GLY A 45 23.55 -1.14 5.33
N GLY A 46 22.32 -1.17 4.81
CA GLY A 46 21.30 -2.15 5.17
C GLY A 46 21.40 -3.43 4.35
N LEU A 47 20.45 -4.36 4.56
CA LEU A 47 20.34 -5.60 3.77
C LEU A 47 19.34 -5.47 2.59
N GLY A 48 18.73 -4.30 2.40
CA GLY A 48 17.72 -4.09 1.36
C GLY A 48 16.41 -4.86 1.58
N VAL A 49 16.20 -5.42 2.77
CA VAL A 49 14.99 -6.18 3.09
C VAL A 49 13.82 -5.22 3.15
N ARG A 50 12.87 -5.35 2.23
CA ARG A 50 11.72 -4.43 2.19
C ARG A 50 10.86 -4.59 3.43
N GLU A 51 10.58 -3.47 4.12
CA GLU A 51 9.67 -3.48 5.26
C GLU A 51 8.26 -3.86 4.80
N ILE A 52 7.66 -4.89 5.41
CA ILE A 52 6.33 -5.41 5.05
C ILE A 52 5.25 -4.34 5.14
N ARG A 53 5.36 -3.42 6.11
CA ARG A 53 4.43 -2.29 6.24
C ARG A 53 4.51 -1.38 5.02
N ALA A 54 5.73 -0.99 4.64
CA ALA A 54 5.97 -0.14 3.47
C ALA A 54 5.52 -0.83 2.18
N LEU A 55 5.78 -2.13 2.03
CA LEU A 55 5.31 -2.93 0.90
C LEU A 55 3.78 -2.95 0.80
N ASN A 56 3.09 -3.26 1.90
CA ASN A 56 1.64 -3.29 1.94
C ASN A 56 1.04 -1.92 1.61
N LEU A 57 1.63 -0.84 2.14
CA LEU A 57 1.24 0.52 1.81
C LEU A 57 1.42 0.82 0.31
N ALA A 58 2.59 0.50 -0.25
CA ALA A 58 2.89 0.72 -1.66
C ALA A 58 1.95 -0.06 -2.60
N MET A 59 1.67 -1.33 -2.27
CA MET A 59 0.72 -2.16 -3.03
C MET A 59 -0.68 -1.56 -3.01
N MET A 60 -1.13 -1.09 -1.85
CA MET A 60 -2.44 -0.44 -1.72
C MET A 60 -2.50 0.90 -2.44
N SER A 61 -1.43 1.69 -2.37
CA SER A 61 -1.30 2.93 -3.12
C SER A 61 -1.36 2.69 -4.62
N ARG A 62 -0.69 1.63 -5.13
CA ARG A 62 -0.78 1.25 -6.54
C ARG A 62 -2.20 0.88 -6.96
N ARG A 63 -2.92 0.14 -6.11
CA ARG A 63 -4.32 -0.19 -6.39
C ARG A 63 -5.23 1.02 -6.39
N LEU A 64 -5.03 1.94 -5.45
CA LEU A 64 -5.77 3.20 -5.43
C LEU A 64 -5.48 4.02 -6.70
N TRP A 65 -4.23 4.04 -7.13
CA TRP A 65 -3.82 4.67 -8.38
C TRP A 65 -4.54 4.07 -9.60
N ASP A 66 -4.63 2.73 -9.69
CA ASP A 66 -5.39 2.07 -10.77
C ASP A 66 -6.87 2.48 -10.80
N VAL A 67 -7.47 2.76 -9.63
CA VAL A 67 -8.84 3.31 -9.56
C VAL A 67 -8.85 4.76 -10.05
N VAL A 68 -7.92 5.59 -9.58
CA VAL A 68 -7.82 7.01 -9.93
C VAL A 68 -7.64 7.21 -11.44
N THR A 69 -6.78 6.42 -12.09
CA THR A 69 -6.52 6.46 -13.54
C THR A 69 -7.57 5.74 -14.38
N ARG A 70 -8.65 5.23 -13.74
CA ARG A 70 -9.75 4.50 -14.40
C ARG A 70 -9.23 3.38 -15.30
N ASN A 71 -8.30 2.56 -14.80
CA ASN A 71 -7.76 1.46 -15.58
C ASN A 71 -8.86 0.44 -15.93
N LYS A 72 -9.44 0.57 -17.13
CA LYS A 72 -10.54 -0.27 -17.61
C LYS A 72 -10.12 -1.72 -17.86
N ALA A 73 -8.83 -2.05 -17.94
CA ALA A 73 -8.39 -3.43 -18.08
C ALA A 73 -8.55 -4.25 -16.77
N SER A 74 -8.69 -3.57 -15.62
CA SER A 74 -8.86 -4.23 -14.33
C SER A 74 -10.35 -4.41 -14.01
N LEU A 75 -10.82 -5.67 -14.04
CA LEU A 75 -12.19 -6.03 -13.62
C LEU A 75 -12.53 -5.54 -12.20
N TRP A 76 -11.53 -5.51 -11.31
CA TRP A 76 -11.71 -4.98 -9.96
C TRP A 76 -11.97 -3.47 -9.94
N VAL A 77 -11.30 -2.71 -10.82
CA VAL A 77 -11.55 -1.26 -10.97
C VAL A 77 -12.96 -1.05 -11.53
N GLN A 78 -13.36 -1.82 -12.55
CA GLN A 78 -14.73 -1.75 -13.09
C GLN A 78 -15.78 -2.06 -12.01
N TRP A 79 -15.57 -3.10 -11.21
CA TRP A 79 -16.47 -3.46 -10.11
C TRP A 79 -16.56 -2.34 -9.06
N ILE A 80 -15.44 -1.71 -8.70
CA ILE A 80 -15.45 -0.56 -7.79
C ILE A 80 -16.26 0.59 -8.37
N TYR A 81 -16.08 0.90 -9.66
CA TYR A 81 -16.85 1.96 -10.31
C TYR A 81 -18.34 1.65 -10.33
N HIS A 82 -18.73 0.41 -10.64
CA HIS A 82 -20.13 0.01 -10.71
C HIS A 82 -20.81 -0.03 -9.33
N PHE A 83 -20.15 -0.62 -8.31
CA PHE A 83 -20.79 -0.92 -7.04
C PHE A 83 -20.48 0.05 -5.90
N ARG A 84 -19.30 0.71 -5.91
CA ARG A 84 -18.83 1.56 -4.79
C ARG A 84 -18.82 3.04 -5.12
N LEU A 85 -18.20 3.42 -6.24
CA LEU A 85 -18.06 4.82 -6.64
C LEU A 85 -19.33 5.33 -7.33
N ARG A 86 -19.96 4.52 -8.19
CA ARG A 86 -21.05 4.94 -9.09
C ARG A 86 -20.62 6.21 -9.84
N ASP A 87 -21.27 7.34 -9.57
CA ASP A 87 -20.97 8.64 -10.19
C ASP A 87 -19.99 9.51 -9.39
N LYS A 88 -19.50 9.02 -8.24
CA LYS A 88 -18.56 9.74 -7.38
C LYS A 88 -17.11 9.43 -7.76
N THR A 89 -16.20 10.33 -7.39
CA THR A 89 -14.76 10.11 -7.56
C THR A 89 -14.15 9.65 -6.25
N VAL A 90 -12.96 9.04 -6.33
CA VAL A 90 -12.17 8.63 -5.15
C VAL A 90 -11.94 9.81 -4.19
N TRP A 91 -11.96 11.04 -4.70
CA TRP A 91 -11.74 12.27 -3.94
C TRP A 91 -12.99 12.76 -3.19
N THR A 92 -14.19 12.49 -3.70
CA THR A 92 -15.45 12.99 -3.12
C THR A 92 -16.16 12.01 -2.20
N VAL A 93 -15.81 10.71 -2.24
CA VAL A 93 -16.44 9.70 -1.39
C VAL A 93 -16.03 9.82 0.08
N SER A 94 -16.98 9.63 1.00
CA SER A 94 -16.74 9.59 2.45
C SER A 94 -16.19 8.24 2.89
N ALA A 95 -15.22 8.26 3.81
CA ALA A 95 -14.62 7.06 4.39
C ALA A 95 -15.40 6.51 5.60
N ASN A 96 -16.66 6.91 5.84
CA ASN A 96 -17.36 6.60 7.09
C ASN A 96 -18.35 5.43 7.00
N THR A 97 -18.92 5.13 5.84
CA THR A 97 -20.09 4.22 5.72
C THR A 97 -19.77 2.84 5.15
N ASP A 98 -18.49 2.52 4.95
CA ASP A 98 -18.09 1.37 4.13
C ASP A 98 -17.26 0.32 4.87
N SER A 99 -16.97 -0.78 4.18
CA SER A 99 -16.13 -1.88 4.71
C SER A 99 -14.79 -1.36 5.21
N TRP A 100 -14.24 -2.00 6.25
CA TRP A 100 -12.97 -1.61 6.87
C TRP A 100 -11.84 -1.44 5.85
N GLY A 101 -11.76 -2.35 4.85
CA GLY A 101 -10.77 -2.28 3.79
C GLY A 101 -10.95 -1.05 2.89
N TRP A 102 -12.19 -0.76 2.48
CA TRP A 102 -12.50 0.42 1.66
C TRP A 102 -12.20 1.72 2.41
N ARG A 103 -12.61 1.83 3.67
CA ARG A 103 -12.32 3.01 4.50
C ARG A 103 -10.83 3.30 4.58
N ASN A 104 -10.02 2.27 4.84
CA ASN A 104 -8.58 2.46 4.90
C ASN A 104 -7.97 2.78 3.53
N MET A 105 -8.48 2.19 2.44
CA MET A 105 -8.04 2.54 1.08
C MET A 105 -8.37 3.99 0.72
N ILE A 106 -9.57 4.49 1.04
CA ILE A 106 -9.92 5.89 0.84
C ILE A 106 -9.07 6.81 1.72
N ARG A 107 -8.74 6.41 2.95
CA ARG A 107 -7.81 7.18 3.80
C ARG A 107 -6.40 7.32 3.19
N LEU A 108 -5.94 6.33 2.40
CA LEU A 108 -4.66 6.43 1.71
C LEU A 108 -4.62 7.53 0.66
N ARG A 109 -5.78 7.99 0.15
CA ARG A 109 -5.81 9.08 -0.83
C ARG A 109 -5.15 10.34 -0.29
N ASN A 110 -5.25 10.60 1.02
CA ASN A 110 -4.66 11.78 1.64
C ASN A 110 -3.12 11.72 1.65
N ALA A 111 -2.55 10.51 1.71
CA ALA A 111 -1.10 10.32 1.61
C ALA A 111 -0.62 10.36 0.15
N LEU A 112 -1.49 9.97 -0.79
CA LEU A 112 -1.19 10.02 -2.22
C LEU A 112 -1.36 11.41 -2.80
N LEU A 113 -2.34 12.19 -2.35
CA LEU A 113 -2.70 13.51 -2.90
C LEU A 113 -1.50 14.46 -3.11
N PRO A 114 -0.55 14.60 -2.16
CA PRO A 114 0.62 15.46 -2.37
C PRO A 114 1.55 15.01 -3.50
N HIS A 115 1.46 13.74 -3.91
CA HIS A 115 2.31 13.11 -4.91
C HIS A 115 1.58 12.89 -6.25
N VAL A 116 0.31 13.30 -6.35
CA VAL A 116 -0.45 13.25 -7.60
C VAL A 116 -0.24 14.56 -8.35
N LEU A 117 0.49 14.49 -9.46
CA LEU A 117 0.62 15.60 -10.39
C LEU A 117 -0.46 15.46 -11.46
N TYR A 118 -1.25 16.51 -11.63
CA TYR A 118 -2.23 16.59 -12.71
C TYR A 118 -1.54 17.16 -13.95
N HIS A 119 -1.51 16.41 -15.04
CA HIS A 119 -1.14 16.96 -16.33
C HIS A 119 -2.40 17.55 -16.98
N ILE A 120 -2.55 18.86 -16.92
CA ILE A 120 -3.66 19.55 -17.60
C ILE A 120 -3.33 19.56 -19.09
N GLY A 121 -4.05 18.74 -19.86
CA GLY A 121 -3.97 18.75 -21.32
C GLY A 121 -4.69 19.96 -21.95
N ASP A 122 -4.67 19.97 -23.27
CA ASP A 122 -5.10 21.03 -24.17
C ASP A 122 -6.64 21.06 -24.31
N GLY A 123 -7.32 21.40 -23.21
CA GLY A 123 -8.73 21.82 -23.16
C GLY A 123 -9.81 20.77 -23.46
N GLY A 124 -9.47 19.62 -24.05
CA GLY A 124 -10.45 18.60 -24.47
C GLY A 124 -10.58 17.38 -23.56
N THR A 125 -9.53 17.01 -22.81
CA THR A 125 -9.53 15.78 -22.01
C THR A 125 -8.70 15.91 -20.74
N PHE A 126 -9.32 15.62 -19.60
CA PHE A 126 -8.65 15.44 -18.32
C PHE A 126 -8.17 13.99 -18.20
N SER A 127 -6.86 13.78 -18.31
CA SER A 127 -6.23 12.49 -18.04
C SER A 127 -5.27 12.61 -16.84
N LEU A 128 -5.44 11.69 -15.90
CA LEU A 128 -4.59 11.45 -14.72
C LEU A 128 -3.50 10.43 -15.05
#